data_AF-A0A2D7HD91-F1
#
_entry.id   AF-A0A2D7HD91-F1
#
_cell.length_a   1.000
_cell.length_b   1.000
_cell.length_c   1.000
_cell.angle_alpha   90.00
_cell.angle_beta   90.00
_cell.angle_gamma   90.00
#
_symmetry.space_group_name_H-M   'P 1'
#
loop_
_entity.id
_entity.type
_entity.pdbx_description
1 polymer ?
#
loop_
_entity_poly.entity_id
_entity_poly.type
_entity_poly.pdbx_seq_one_letter_code
_entity_poly.pdbx_strand_id
1 'polypeptide(L)'
;MSKPALKIFQSQDSTDRRERELDRIAGAAEPKTVAVPLGKVVPLLMDAVANDRAWLNDFADDTVRIDADLYDVLLAYQQFQSRAA
;
A
#
# COMPACT_ATOMS: atom_id res chain seq x y z
N MET A 1 -45.31 4.34 32.69
CA MET A 1 -44.08 4.88 32.05
C MET A 1 -43.47 3.78 31.20
N SER A 2 -43.49 3.93 29.88
CA SER A 2 -43.03 2.88 28.94
C SER A 2 -41.53 3.02 28.72
N LYS A 3 -40.75 1.97 29.05
CA LYS A 3 -39.29 1.96 28.86
C LYS A 3 -38.97 1.76 27.37
N PRO A 4 -38.10 2.57 26.75
CA PRO A 4 -37.69 2.34 25.38
C PRO A 4 -36.75 1.12 25.34
N ALA A 5 -37.18 0.07 24.61
CA ALA A 5 -36.34 -1.07 24.30
C ALA A 5 -35.46 -0.71 23.09
N LEU A 6 -34.17 -0.45 23.33
CA LEU A 6 -33.17 -0.33 22.28
C LEU A 6 -33.02 -1.69 21.59
N LYS A 7 -33.56 -1.80 20.38
CA LYS A 7 -33.27 -2.92 19.48
C LYS A 7 -31.87 -2.72 18.92
N ILE A 8 -30.90 -3.39 19.54
CA ILE A 8 -29.53 -3.47 19.02
C ILE A 8 -29.61 -4.26 17.72
N PHE A 9 -29.46 -3.55 16.59
CA PHE A 9 -29.35 -4.15 15.27
C PHE A 9 -27.97 -4.81 15.20
N GLN A 10 -27.87 -6.07 15.59
CA GLN A 10 -26.68 -6.88 15.33
C GLN A 10 -26.66 -7.20 13.84
N SER A 11 -26.05 -6.31 13.05
CA SER A 11 -25.61 -6.65 11.70
C SER A 11 -24.57 -7.75 11.81
N GLN A 12 -24.88 -8.93 11.25
CA GLN A 12 -23.95 -10.06 11.12
C GLN A 12 -22.71 -9.73 10.27
N ASP A 13 -22.69 -8.55 9.63
CA ASP A 13 -21.57 -7.91 8.93
C ASP A 13 -20.49 -7.33 9.89
N SER A 14 -20.75 -7.35 11.20
CA SER A 14 -19.89 -6.74 12.22
C SER A 14 -18.70 -7.60 12.63
N THR A 15 -18.78 -8.93 12.48
CA THR A 15 -17.71 -9.85 12.88
C THR A 15 -16.51 -9.69 11.96
N ASP A 16 -16.72 -9.74 10.63
CA ASP A 16 -15.67 -9.58 9.62
C ASP A 16 -14.95 -8.24 9.72
N ARG A 17 -15.70 -7.15 9.97
CA ARG A 17 -15.11 -5.82 10.14
C ARG A 17 -14.25 -5.75 11.39
N ARG A 18 -14.74 -6.33 12.49
CA ARG A 18 -14.06 -6.31 13.78
C ARG A 18 -12.80 -7.17 13.75
N GLU A 19 -12.86 -8.33 13.12
CA GLU A 19 -11.72 -9.23 12.94
C GLU A 19 -10.62 -8.57 12.10
N ARG A 20 -10.97 -7.94 10.96
CA ARG A 20 -10.02 -7.13 10.16
C ARG A 20 -9.46 -5.91 10.88
N GLU A 21 -10.16 -5.39 11.87
CA GLU A 21 -9.68 -4.28 12.71
C GLU A 21 -8.69 -4.80 13.75
N LEU A 22 -8.98 -5.95 14.36
CA LEU A 22 -8.09 -6.63 15.31
C LEU A 22 -6.80 -7.09 14.63
N ASP A 23 -6.86 -7.64 13.42
CA ASP A 23 -5.68 -8.03 12.64
C ASP A 23 -4.80 -6.81 12.27
N ARG A 24 -5.42 -5.66 11.99
CA ARG A 24 -4.69 -4.40 11.75
C ARG A 24 -4.00 -3.89 13.01
N ILE A 25 -4.68 -3.93 14.15
CA ILE A 25 -4.12 -3.53 15.45
C ILE A 25 -2.98 -4.47 15.86
N ALA A 26 -3.12 -5.77 15.57
CA ALA A 26 -2.12 -6.79 15.85
C ALA A 26 -0.96 -6.83 14.83
N GLY A 27 -1.01 -6.03 13.75
CA GLY A 27 -0.01 -6.05 12.68
C GLY A 27 0.00 -7.33 11.83
N ALA A 28 -1.05 -8.16 11.94
CA ALA A 28 -1.19 -9.43 11.23
C ALA A 28 -1.92 -9.30 9.88
N ALA A 29 -2.60 -8.18 9.64
CA ALA A 29 -3.28 -7.91 8.37
C ALA A 29 -2.28 -7.44 7.29
N GLU A 30 -2.45 -7.93 6.07
CA GLU A 30 -1.75 -7.37 4.91
C GLU A 30 -2.01 -5.86 4.79
N PRO A 31 -0.99 -5.04 4.46
CA PRO A 31 -1.15 -3.61 4.25
C PRO A 31 -2.24 -3.33 3.21
N LYS A 32 -3.10 -2.35 3.48
CA LYS A 32 -4.10 -1.93 2.51
C LYS A 32 -3.40 -1.27 1.31
N THR A 33 -3.36 -1.98 0.19
CA THR A 33 -2.76 -1.47 -1.06
C THR A 33 -3.76 -0.65 -1.88
N VAL A 34 -3.25 0.26 -2.70
CA VAL A 34 -4.02 1.03 -3.68
C VAL A 34 -3.32 1.00 -5.03
N ALA A 35 -4.07 0.87 -6.11
CA ALA A 35 -3.54 0.94 -7.46
C ALA A 35 -3.43 2.41 -7.91
N VAL A 36 -2.24 2.83 -8.31
CA VAL A 36 -1.97 4.20 -8.78
C VAL A 36 -1.25 4.10 -10.13
N PRO A 37 -1.64 4.90 -11.14
CA PRO A 37 -0.92 4.92 -12.42
C PRO A 37 0.56 5.28 -12.25
N LEU A 38 1.44 4.56 -12.95
CA LEU A 38 2.89 4.77 -12.87
C LEU A 38 3.28 6.23 -13.19
N GLY A 39 2.64 6.83 -14.20
CA GLY A 39 2.87 8.23 -14.58
C GLY A 39 2.48 9.26 -13.52
N LYS A 40 1.74 8.87 -12.47
CA LYS A 40 1.46 9.72 -11.31
C LYS A 40 2.46 9.50 -10.17
N VAL A 41 2.92 8.27 -9.96
CA VAL A 41 3.82 7.95 -8.83
C VAL A 41 5.27 8.34 -9.14
N VAL A 42 5.75 8.10 -10.37
CA VAL A 42 7.15 8.34 -10.74
C VAL A 42 7.59 9.79 -10.52
N PRO A 43 6.83 10.83 -10.93
CA PRO A 43 7.22 12.21 -10.65
C PRO A 43 7.35 12.54 -9.17
N LEU A 44 6.53 11.93 -8.31
CA LEU A 44 6.57 12.14 -6.85
C LEU A 44 7.82 11.50 -6.24
N LEU A 45 8.19 10.29 -6.69
CA LEU A 45 9.40 9.63 -6.26
C LEU A 45 10.65 10.38 -6.75
N MET A 46 10.64 10.87 -7.99
CA MET A 46 11.72 11.70 -8.52
C MET A 46 11.90 12.99 -7.72
N ASP A 47 10.81 13.69 -7.37
CA ASP A 47 10.87 14.86 -6.49
C ASP A 47 11.43 14.48 -5.11
N ALA A 48 11.00 13.36 -4.54
CA ALA A 48 11.46 12.90 -3.26
C ALA A 48 12.97 12.63 -3.23
N VAL A 49 13.51 11.97 -4.25
CA VAL A 49 14.95 11.74 -4.41
C VAL A 49 15.70 13.07 -4.62
N ALA A 50 15.22 13.93 -5.51
CA ALA A 50 15.88 15.20 -5.83
C ALA A 50 15.95 16.17 -4.64
N ASN A 51 15.00 16.07 -3.71
CA ASN A 51 14.88 16.93 -2.54
C ASN A 51 15.19 16.22 -1.20
N ASP A 52 15.81 15.04 -1.24
CA ASP A 52 16.19 14.23 -0.06
C ASP A 52 15.06 14.11 0.98
N ARG A 53 13.86 13.75 0.53
CA ARG A 53 12.69 13.63 1.40
C ARG A 53 12.82 12.39 2.29
N ALA A 54 12.95 12.62 3.59
CA ALA A 54 13.16 11.57 4.59
C ALA A 54 12.14 10.41 4.51
N TRP A 55 10.87 10.70 4.22
CA TRP A 55 9.82 9.68 4.15
C TRP A 55 10.10 8.59 3.12
N LEU A 56 10.86 8.86 2.05
CA LEU A 56 11.13 7.87 1.01
C LEU A 56 11.98 6.70 1.56
N ASN A 57 12.89 7.00 2.48
CA ASN A 57 13.73 6.00 3.13
C ASN A 57 12.93 5.09 4.06
N ASP A 58 11.80 5.57 4.59
CA ASP A 58 10.92 4.76 5.44
C ASP A 58 10.31 3.56 4.68
N PHE A 59 10.34 3.58 3.34
CA PHE A 59 9.83 2.52 2.46
C PHE A 59 10.95 1.75 1.73
N ALA A 60 12.22 1.90 2.12
CA ALA A 60 13.34 1.33 1.38
C ALA A 60 13.33 -0.22 1.30
N ASP A 61 12.82 -0.87 2.35
CA ASP A 61 12.73 -2.33 2.44
C ASP A 61 11.36 -2.88 1.97
N ASP A 62 10.43 -2.01 1.58
CA ASP A 62 9.10 -2.40 1.15
C ASP A 62 9.09 -2.92 -0.29
N THR A 63 8.25 -3.93 -0.55
CA THR A 63 8.08 -4.48 -1.90
C THR A 63 6.93 -3.78 -2.63
N VAL A 64 7.21 -3.28 -3.83
CA VAL A 64 6.20 -2.71 -4.75
C VAL A 64 5.73 -3.78 -5.74
N ARG A 65 4.41 -3.91 -5.92
CA ARG A 65 3.83 -4.78 -6.95
C ARG A 65 3.69 -4.02 -8.26
N ILE A 66 4.29 -4.56 -9.31
CA ILE A 66 4.16 -4.10 -10.70
C ILE A 66 3.74 -5.26 -11.60
N ASP A 67 3.24 -4.93 -12.78
CA ASP A 67 3.00 -5.87 -13.87
C ASP A 67 4.30 -6.51 -14.37
N ALA A 68 4.21 -7.77 -14.79
CA ALA A 68 5.38 -8.56 -15.20
C ALA A 68 6.10 -7.94 -16.41
N ASP A 69 5.34 -7.42 -17.39
CA ASP A 69 5.90 -6.77 -18.57
C ASP A 69 6.75 -5.55 -18.19
N LEU A 70 6.27 -4.73 -17.23
CA LEU A 70 7.05 -3.60 -16.72
C LEU A 70 8.31 -4.06 -15.97
N TYR A 71 8.21 -5.12 -15.17
CA TYR A 71 9.37 -5.69 -14.48
C TYR A 71 10.48 -6.10 -15.46
N ASP A 72 10.13 -6.81 -16.53
CA ASP A 72 11.08 -7.26 -17.55
C ASP A 72 11.76 -6.07 -18.26
N VAL A 73 11.00 -5.01 -18.57
CA VAL A 73 11.54 -3.77 -19.16
C VAL A 73 12.54 -3.09 -18.21
N LEU A 74 12.22 -3.00 -16.92
CA LEU A 74 13.10 -2.39 -15.93
C LEU A 74 14.41 -3.18 -15.75
N LEU A 75 14.31 -4.51 -15.73
CA LEU A 75 15.49 -5.38 -15.65
C LEU A 75 16.41 -5.21 -16.86
N ALA A 76 15.83 -5.18 -18.07
CA ALA A 76 16.60 -4.95 -19.30
C ALA A 76 17.26 -3.56 -19.30
N TYR A 77 16.54 -2.53 -18.84
CA TYR A 77 17.06 -1.17 -18.74
C TYR A 77 18.23 -1.07 -17.75
N GLN A 78 18.13 -1.72 -16.59
CA GLN A 78 19.21 -1.76 -15.60
C GLN A 78 20.49 -2.41 -16.17
N GLN A 79 20.35 -3.54 -16.86
CA GLN A 79 21.48 -4.23 -17.49
C GLN A 79 22.17 -3.35 -18.53
N PHE A 80 21.40 -2.58 -19.30
CA PHE A 80 21.96 -1.64 -20.26
C PHE A 80 22.79 -0.54 -19.58
N GLN A 81 22.27 0.07 -18.51
CA GLN A 81 23.01 1.09 -17.77
C GLN A 81 24.29 0.55 -17.12
N SER A 82 24.24 -0.63 -16.51
CA SER A 82 25.43 -1.25 -15.89
C SER A 82 26.55 -1.59 -16.87
N ARG A 83 26.24 -1.74 -18.17
CA ARG A 83 27.23 -1.99 -19.23
C ARG A 83 27.82 -0.72 -19.81
N ALA A 84 27.16 0.42 -19.60
CA ALA A 84 27.57 1.72 -20.13
C ALA A 84 28.44 2.53 -19.15
N ALA A 85 28.42 2.17 -17.87
CA ALA A 85 29.28 2.73 -16.81
C ALA A 85 30.61 1.96 -16.71
#